data_AF-A0A957XJD1-F1
#
_entry.id   AF-A0A957XJD1-F1
#
_cell.length_a   1.000
_cell.length_b   1.000
_cell.length_c   1.000
_cell.angle_alpha   90.00
_cell.angle_beta   90.00
_cell.angle_gamma   90.00
#
_symmetry.space_group_name_H-M   'P 1'
#
loop_
_entity.id
_entity.type
_entity.pdbx_description
1 polymer ?
#
loop_
_entity_poly.entity_id
_entity_poly.type
_entity_poly.pdbx_seq_one_letter_code
_entity_poly.pdbx_strand_id
1 'polypeptide(L)'
;IVPDHYIFRMLYSQGVALEDLGIPRKDGGPVESDPRKIWQRFADHFYLFRGTPTGLWLVNELYDVFGIDTKLTGKSAQKIYDKVAAKLTRDDFRPRALFDRFNIEVLCTTDAATDPLEHHQAIRESDWAGTIRPTFRPDAVVNIDTVGWRDNIDALSEISGITVGSYGTFIEALENRRAFFKSMGATATDHAALTPYTAPLSEQAADAIFQRALKGEASADDAAQFTGHMLMEMARMSIEDGLVMQLHPGSRRDHNQSLFERFGKDMGADIPQATEYTNNLQPLLNAYGTDPRLTLILFTLDETSYSRELAPLAGHYPALRLGPPWWFFDSWNGMEHYFNQVIETAGLYNTTGFNDDTRAYPSIPARHDMWRRAAVNWLADLVVRGMLDEYDAAEMATELAYGLAKRTYKL
;
A
#
# COMPACT_ATOMS: atom_id res chain seq x y z
N ILE A 1 -2.88 -16.65 7.89
CA ILE A 1 -1.86 -17.50 7.25
C ILE A 1 -1.98 -17.39 5.73
N VAL A 2 -2.98 -18.03 5.11
CA VAL A 2 -3.14 -18.06 3.63
C VAL A 2 -3.06 -16.68 2.94
N PRO A 3 -3.71 -15.61 3.44
CA PRO A 3 -3.71 -14.33 2.73
C PRO A 3 -2.48 -13.44 2.99
N ASP A 4 -1.57 -13.83 3.91
CA ASP A 4 -0.47 -12.98 4.36
C ASP A 4 0.88 -13.48 3.85
N HIS A 5 1.43 -12.77 2.87
CA HIS A 5 2.69 -13.10 2.23
C HIS A 5 3.91 -12.94 3.13
N TYR A 6 3.87 -12.14 4.20
CA TYR A 6 5.00 -12.08 5.13
C TYR A 6 5.18 -13.42 5.86
N ILE A 7 4.07 -14.09 6.18
CA ILE A 7 4.08 -15.38 6.86
C ILE A 7 4.60 -16.46 5.93
N PHE A 8 3.94 -16.69 4.79
CA PHE A 8 4.31 -17.81 3.93
C PHE A 8 5.66 -17.59 3.22
N ARG A 9 6.11 -16.33 3.01
CA ARG A 9 7.47 -16.06 2.50
C ARG A 9 8.55 -16.58 3.44
N MET A 10 8.39 -16.36 4.76
CA MET A 10 9.35 -16.86 5.75
C MET A 10 9.41 -18.39 5.77
N LEU A 11 8.25 -19.06 5.76
CA LEU A 11 8.19 -20.51 5.72
C LEU A 11 8.74 -21.09 4.42
N TYR A 12 8.39 -20.49 3.27
CA TYR A 12 8.91 -20.90 1.96
C TYR A 12 10.44 -20.77 1.89
N SER A 13 11.00 -19.70 2.45
CA SER A 13 12.46 -19.50 2.54
C SER A 13 13.20 -20.61 3.32
N GLN A 14 12.48 -21.38 4.15
CA GLN A 14 13.01 -22.49 4.94
C GLN A 14 12.60 -23.86 4.37
N GLY A 15 12.08 -23.90 3.14
CA GLY A 15 11.77 -25.13 2.42
C GLY A 15 10.36 -25.68 2.63
N VAL A 16 9.47 -24.93 3.30
CA VAL A 16 8.05 -25.31 3.39
C VAL A 16 7.36 -25.02 2.05
N ALA A 17 6.72 -26.02 1.45
CA ALA A 17 5.95 -25.84 0.23
C ALA A 17 4.75 -24.89 0.45
N LEU A 18 4.35 -24.12 -0.56
CA LEU A 18 3.19 -23.23 -0.44
C LEU A 18 1.87 -24.00 -0.44
N GLU A 19 1.82 -25.12 -1.15
CA GLU A 19 0.70 -26.05 -1.18
C GLU A 19 0.40 -26.62 0.21
N ASP A 20 1.46 -26.89 0.97
CA ASP A 20 1.38 -27.31 2.36
C ASP A 20 0.69 -26.24 3.23
N LEU A 21 0.82 -24.97 2.89
CA LEU A 21 0.19 -23.86 3.60
C LEU A 21 -1.21 -23.52 3.06
N GLY A 22 -1.74 -24.31 2.14
CA GLY A 22 -3.06 -24.09 1.52
C GLY A 22 -3.09 -22.93 0.53
N ILE A 23 -1.93 -22.50 0.01
CA ILE A 23 -1.87 -21.44 -1.01
C ILE A 23 -2.33 -22.01 -2.36
N PRO A 24 -3.36 -21.45 -3.00
CA PRO A 24 -3.95 -22.00 -4.21
C PRO A 24 -2.99 -21.92 -5.40
N ARG A 25 -2.97 -22.98 -6.21
CA ARG A 25 -2.19 -23.04 -7.45
C ARG A 25 -3.03 -22.56 -8.64
N LYS A 26 -2.38 -21.95 -9.63
CA LYS A 26 -3.04 -21.53 -10.88
C LYS A 26 -3.62 -22.69 -11.68
N ASP A 27 -2.99 -23.86 -11.60
CA ASP A 27 -3.42 -25.08 -12.31
C ASP A 27 -4.51 -25.86 -11.59
N GLY A 28 -4.99 -25.39 -10.42
CA GLY A 28 -5.98 -26.10 -9.62
C GLY A 28 -5.48 -27.40 -8.99
N GLY A 29 -4.15 -27.63 -8.96
CA GLY A 29 -3.56 -28.79 -8.32
C GLY A 29 -3.85 -28.87 -6.82
N PRO A 30 -3.70 -30.07 -6.21
CA PRO A 30 -4.04 -30.27 -4.81
C PRO A 30 -3.16 -29.44 -3.88
N VAL A 31 -3.78 -28.94 -2.82
CA VAL A 31 -3.15 -28.20 -1.71
C VAL A 31 -3.70 -28.74 -0.39
N GLU A 32 -2.99 -28.52 0.71
CA GLU A 32 -3.53 -28.82 2.03
C GLU A 32 -4.80 -27.98 2.25
N SER A 33 -5.87 -28.65 2.68
CA SER A 33 -7.18 -28.03 2.90
C SER A 33 -7.63 -28.10 4.36
N ASP A 34 -6.93 -28.87 5.20
CA ASP A 34 -7.17 -28.90 6.63
C ASP A 34 -6.56 -27.67 7.31
N PRO A 35 -7.39 -26.71 7.77
CA PRO A 35 -6.89 -25.48 8.40
C PRO A 35 -6.12 -25.75 9.69
N ARG A 36 -6.36 -26.88 10.38
CA ARG A 36 -5.62 -27.23 11.59
C ARG A 36 -4.22 -27.71 11.27
N LYS A 37 -4.02 -28.43 10.16
CA LYS A 37 -2.68 -28.83 9.71
C LYS A 37 -1.88 -27.63 9.22
N ILE A 38 -2.50 -26.73 8.46
CA ILE A 38 -1.89 -25.47 8.04
C ILE A 38 -1.46 -24.67 9.27
N TRP A 39 -2.35 -24.50 10.25
CA TRP A 39 -2.05 -23.81 11.50
C TRP A 39 -0.96 -24.51 12.32
N GLN A 40 -0.99 -25.84 12.45
CA GLN A 40 0.03 -26.60 13.15
C GLN A 40 1.40 -26.37 12.51
N ARG A 41 1.49 -26.50 11.19
CA ARG A 41 2.72 -26.30 10.43
C ARG A 41 3.26 -24.88 10.64
N PHE A 42 2.39 -23.87 10.60
CA PHE A 42 2.77 -22.50 10.93
C PHE A 42 3.30 -22.36 12.37
N ALA A 43 2.60 -22.93 13.35
CA ALA A 43 2.99 -22.85 14.76
C ALA A 43 4.30 -23.59 15.09
N ASP A 44 4.57 -24.72 14.42
CA ASP A 44 5.83 -25.46 14.51
C ASP A 44 7.01 -24.61 14.03
N HIS A 45 6.78 -23.74 13.06
CA HIS A 45 7.77 -22.83 12.47
C HIS A 45 7.73 -21.41 13.04
N PHE A 46 6.90 -21.14 14.05
CA PHE A 46 6.72 -19.77 14.58
C PHE A 46 8.01 -19.17 15.15
N TYR A 47 8.99 -20.02 15.52
CA TYR A 47 10.30 -19.57 15.98
C TYR A 47 11.09 -18.79 14.91
N LEU A 48 10.77 -18.93 13.62
CA LEU A 48 11.42 -18.20 12.52
C LEU A 48 11.13 -16.69 12.57
N PHE A 49 10.03 -16.29 13.22
CA PHE A 49 9.62 -14.88 13.28
C PHE A 49 10.22 -14.12 14.47
N ARG A 50 11.12 -14.73 15.23
CA ARG A 50 11.80 -14.06 16.36
C ARG A 50 12.62 -12.87 15.84
N GLY A 51 12.38 -11.69 16.41
CA GLY A 51 13.05 -10.44 15.99
C GLY A 51 12.49 -9.82 14.71
N THR A 52 11.41 -10.36 14.15
CA THR A 52 10.75 -9.80 12.96
C THR A 52 9.50 -8.98 13.35
N PRO A 53 9.11 -7.96 12.57
CA PRO A 53 7.87 -7.22 12.83
C PRO A 53 6.64 -8.13 12.76
N THR A 54 6.59 -9.09 11.83
CA THR A 54 5.52 -10.10 11.75
C THR A 54 5.36 -10.90 13.06
N GLY A 55 6.46 -11.28 13.69
CA GLY A 55 6.41 -11.95 14.99
C GLY A 55 5.83 -11.06 16.09
N LEU A 56 6.15 -9.78 16.09
CA LEU A 56 5.61 -8.80 17.04
C LEU A 56 4.13 -8.56 16.83
N TRP A 57 3.69 -8.32 15.57
CA TRP A 57 2.28 -8.11 15.23
C TRP A 57 1.43 -9.32 15.62
N LEU A 58 1.85 -10.54 15.27
CA LEU A 58 1.08 -11.74 15.60
C LEU A 58 0.99 -12.01 17.11
N VAL A 59 2.03 -11.69 17.87
CA VAL A 59 1.97 -11.78 19.34
C VAL A 59 1.01 -10.74 19.91
N ASN A 60 1.07 -9.50 19.42
CA ASN A 60 0.15 -8.44 19.82
C ASN A 60 -1.30 -8.81 19.48
N GLU A 61 -1.58 -9.26 18.25
CA GLU A 61 -2.90 -9.70 17.81
C GLU A 61 -3.47 -10.80 18.70
N LEU A 62 -2.68 -11.86 18.96
CA LEU A 62 -3.11 -12.94 19.83
C LEU A 62 -3.47 -12.42 21.22
N TYR A 63 -2.66 -11.51 21.77
CA TYR A 63 -2.87 -10.96 23.11
C TYR A 63 -4.03 -9.95 23.16
N ASP A 64 -3.95 -8.83 22.44
CA ASP A 64 -4.86 -7.69 22.54
C ASP A 64 -6.20 -7.94 21.81
N VAL A 65 -6.17 -8.55 20.62
CA VAL A 65 -7.39 -8.79 19.83
C VAL A 65 -8.12 -10.03 20.34
N PHE A 66 -7.40 -11.16 20.46
CA PHE A 66 -8.00 -12.45 20.79
C PHE A 66 -8.01 -12.80 22.30
N GLY A 67 -7.27 -12.07 23.13
CA GLY A 67 -7.19 -12.36 24.57
C GLY A 67 -6.41 -13.65 24.89
N ILE A 68 -5.38 -13.95 24.10
CA ILE A 68 -4.57 -15.16 24.18
C ILE A 68 -3.16 -14.79 24.64
N ASP A 69 -2.90 -14.99 25.93
CA ASP A 69 -1.60 -14.80 26.59
C ASP A 69 -0.62 -15.98 26.41
N THR A 70 -1.12 -17.09 25.86
CA THR A 70 -0.35 -18.31 25.72
C THR A 70 0.58 -18.20 24.52
N LYS A 71 1.89 -18.31 24.75
CA LYS A 71 2.90 -18.28 23.69
C LYS A 71 2.60 -19.31 22.60
N LEU A 72 2.58 -18.88 21.34
CA LEU A 72 2.45 -19.77 20.19
C LEU A 72 3.72 -20.60 19.99
N THR A 73 3.54 -21.91 19.97
CA THR A 73 4.54 -22.95 19.71
C THR A 73 3.82 -24.14 19.08
N GLY A 74 4.56 -25.08 18.49
CA GLY A 74 3.98 -26.34 18.04
C GLY A 74 3.14 -27.07 19.10
N LYS A 75 3.56 -27.03 20.37
CA LYS A 75 2.84 -27.68 21.48
C LYS A 75 1.54 -26.99 21.87
N SER A 76 1.46 -25.66 21.72
CA SER A 76 0.28 -24.86 22.07
C SER A 76 -0.64 -24.59 20.88
N ALA A 77 -0.24 -25.00 19.66
CA ALA A 77 -0.89 -24.68 18.41
C ALA A 77 -2.39 -24.98 18.40
N GLN A 78 -2.80 -26.22 18.67
CA GLN A 78 -4.22 -26.62 18.61
C GLN A 78 -5.06 -25.91 19.67
N LYS A 79 -4.53 -25.73 20.88
CA LYS A 79 -5.21 -24.97 21.94
C LYS A 79 -5.46 -23.51 21.54
N ILE A 80 -4.48 -22.88 20.87
CA ILE A 80 -4.62 -21.50 20.38
C ILE A 80 -5.60 -21.46 19.20
N TYR A 81 -5.54 -22.41 18.28
CA TYR A 81 -6.48 -22.53 17.18
C TYR A 81 -7.93 -22.58 17.69
N ASP A 82 -8.21 -23.43 18.69
CA ASP A 82 -9.54 -23.58 19.28
C ASP A 82 -10.04 -22.26 19.87
N LYS A 83 -9.17 -21.53 20.57
CA LYS A 83 -9.50 -20.22 21.14
C LYS A 83 -9.81 -19.20 20.05
N VAL A 84 -8.98 -19.10 19.01
CA VAL A 84 -9.22 -18.17 17.89
C VAL A 84 -10.52 -18.53 17.16
N ALA A 85 -10.72 -19.80 16.80
CA ALA A 85 -11.92 -20.26 16.13
C ALA A 85 -13.19 -19.98 16.95
N ALA A 86 -13.16 -20.24 18.26
CA ALA A 86 -14.28 -19.94 19.14
C ALA A 86 -14.54 -18.43 19.31
N LYS A 87 -13.52 -17.58 19.15
CA LYS A 87 -13.70 -16.13 19.15
C LYS A 87 -14.37 -15.65 17.87
N LEU A 88 -13.92 -16.13 16.71
CA LEU A 88 -14.42 -15.73 15.40
C LEU A 88 -15.90 -16.06 15.15
N THR A 89 -16.52 -16.96 15.94
CA THR A 89 -17.96 -17.25 15.85
C THR A 89 -18.83 -16.28 16.65
N ARG A 90 -18.25 -15.37 17.43
CA ARG A 90 -18.98 -14.45 18.29
C ARG A 90 -19.35 -13.17 17.54
N ASP A 91 -20.47 -12.56 17.93
CA ASP A 91 -20.94 -11.32 17.31
C ASP A 91 -19.97 -10.14 17.50
N ASP A 92 -19.25 -10.10 18.63
CA ASP A 92 -18.22 -9.09 18.92
C ASP A 92 -16.91 -9.27 18.13
N PHE A 93 -16.82 -10.32 17.30
CA PHE A 93 -15.70 -10.57 16.36
C PHE A 93 -16.14 -10.45 14.89
N ARG A 94 -17.37 -10.00 14.62
CA ARG A 94 -17.78 -9.65 13.25
C ARG A 94 -16.98 -8.43 12.76
N PRO A 95 -16.73 -8.29 11.45
CA PRO A 95 -15.90 -7.20 10.91
C PRO A 95 -16.32 -5.79 11.38
N ARG A 96 -17.62 -5.47 11.34
CA ARG A 96 -18.14 -4.17 11.81
C ARG A 96 -17.93 -3.95 13.33
N ALA A 97 -18.15 -4.98 14.14
CA ALA A 97 -17.94 -4.90 15.59
C ALA A 97 -16.45 -4.72 15.94
N LEU A 98 -15.56 -5.39 15.20
CA LEU A 98 -14.12 -5.21 15.36
C LEU A 98 -13.66 -3.82 14.91
N PHE A 99 -14.26 -3.24 13.86
CA PHE A 99 -13.93 -1.90 13.39
C PHE A 99 -14.19 -0.87 14.49
N ASP A 100 -15.38 -0.97 15.11
CA ASP A 100 -15.77 -0.11 16.22
C ASP A 100 -14.87 -0.36 17.45
N ARG A 101 -14.58 -1.63 17.77
CA ARG A 101 -13.70 -2.00 18.89
C ARG A 101 -12.26 -1.53 18.70
N PHE A 102 -11.75 -1.55 17.47
CA PHE A 102 -10.42 -1.06 17.12
C PHE A 102 -10.34 0.47 17.06
N ASN A 103 -11.48 1.16 17.23
CA ASN A 103 -11.59 2.61 17.18
C ASN A 103 -11.00 3.18 15.86
N ILE A 104 -11.35 2.55 14.74
CA ILE A 104 -10.95 2.99 13.41
C ILE A 104 -11.87 4.16 13.03
N GLU A 105 -11.29 5.35 12.79
CA GLU A 105 -12.07 6.50 12.31
C GLU A 105 -12.36 6.40 10.81
N VAL A 106 -11.35 6.03 10.01
CA VAL A 106 -11.43 5.85 8.56
C VAL A 106 -10.60 4.64 8.15
N LEU A 107 -11.12 3.83 7.23
CA LEU A 107 -10.38 2.79 6.53
C LEU A 107 -10.47 3.02 5.02
N CYS A 108 -9.32 3.08 4.36
CA CYS A 108 -9.27 3.23 2.91
C CYS A 108 -8.87 1.90 2.26
N THR A 109 -9.67 1.40 1.32
CA THR A 109 -9.30 0.27 0.48
C THR A 109 -8.55 0.75 -0.76
N THR A 110 -7.98 -0.18 -1.51
CA THR A 110 -7.33 0.08 -2.79
C THR A 110 -8.10 -0.67 -3.87
N ASP A 111 -8.68 0.06 -4.81
CA ASP A 111 -9.63 -0.48 -5.78
C ASP A 111 -9.18 -0.12 -7.21
N ALA A 112 -9.37 -1.05 -8.14
CA ALA A 112 -8.99 -0.85 -9.53
C ALA A 112 -9.87 0.20 -10.20
N ALA A 113 -9.35 0.92 -11.20
CA ALA A 113 -10.13 1.89 -11.98
C ALA A 113 -11.42 1.30 -12.60
N THR A 114 -11.42 -0.02 -12.82
CA THR A 114 -12.52 -0.80 -13.40
C THR A 114 -13.54 -1.30 -12.38
N ASP A 115 -13.29 -1.14 -11.08
CA ASP A 115 -14.16 -1.71 -10.05
C ASP A 115 -15.49 -0.94 -9.93
N PRO A 116 -16.62 -1.66 -9.77
CA PRO A 116 -17.93 -1.02 -9.59
C PRO A 116 -18.14 -0.45 -8.18
N LEU A 117 -17.26 -0.77 -7.23
CA LEU A 117 -17.35 -0.36 -5.82
C LEU A 117 -18.66 -0.75 -5.13
N GLU A 118 -19.25 -1.89 -5.50
CA GLU A 118 -20.55 -2.35 -4.97
C GLU A 118 -20.56 -2.49 -3.44
N HIS A 119 -19.46 -2.94 -2.84
CA HIS A 119 -19.36 -3.07 -1.38
C HIS A 119 -19.31 -1.71 -0.68
N HIS A 120 -18.69 -0.70 -1.30
CA HIS A 120 -18.70 0.67 -0.78
C HIS A 120 -20.11 1.27 -0.83
N GLN A 121 -20.85 1.02 -1.91
CA GLN A 121 -22.25 1.44 -2.04
C GLN A 121 -23.11 0.78 -0.95
N ALA A 122 -23.02 -0.55 -0.80
CA ALA A 122 -23.76 -1.30 0.19
C ALA A 122 -23.44 -0.88 1.65
N ILE A 123 -22.19 -0.49 1.93
CA ILE A 123 -21.81 0.04 3.25
C ILE A 123 -22.50 1.37 3.51
N ARG A 124 -22.43 2.31 2.55
CA ARG A 124 -23.06 3.64 2.65
C ARG A 124 -24.58 3.59 2.76
N GLU A 125 -25.20 2.62 2.12
CA GLU A 125 -26.66 2.38 2.16
C GLU A 125 -27.11 1.69 3.45
N SER A 126 -26.18 1.17 4.25
CA SER A 126 -26.51 0.46 5.50
C SER A 126 -26.53 1.39 6.71
N ASP A 127 -27.20 0.96 7.79
CA ASP A 127 -27.31 1.73 9.04
C ASP A 127 -26.01 1.75 9.89
N TRP A 128 -24.88 1.25 9.36
CA TRP A 128 -23.61 1.21 10.09
C TRP A 128 -22.78 2.47 9.80
N ALA A 129 -22.27 3.10 10.86
CA ALA A 129 -21.60 4.39 10.79
C ALA A 129 -20.11 4.34 10.40
N GLY A 130 -19.55 3.16 10.13
CA GLY A 130 -18.14 3.03 9.79
C GLY A 130 -17.79 3.69 8.45
N THR A 131 -16.67 4.41 8.43
CA THR A 131 -16.21 5.12 7.23
C THR A 131 -15.22 4.26 6.46
N ILE A 132 -15.70 3.62 5.38
CA ILE A 132 -14.85 2.91 4.41
C ILE A 132 -14.85 3.68 3.09
N ARG A 133 -13.66 4.04 2.60
CA ARG A 133 -13.47 4.85 1.39
C ARG A 133 -12.59 4.11 0.38
N PRO A 134 -12.88 4.23 -0.93
CA PRO A 134 -12.02 3.65 -1.95
C PRO A 134 -10.81 4.55 -2.25
N THR A 135 -9.70 3.95 -2.67
CA THR A 135 -8.53 4.62 -3.24
C THR A 135 -8.39 4.21 -4.69
N PHE A 136 -8.31 5.18 -5.60
CA PHE A 136 -8.29 4.91 -7.04
C PHE A 136 -6.90 4.42 -7.50
N ARG A 137 -6.81 3.17 -7.97
CA ARG A 137 -5.57 2.57 -8.47
C ARG A 137 -5.66 2.14 -9.94
N PRO A 138 -5.10 2.91 -10.89
CA PRO A 138 -5.23 2.62 -12.32
C PRO A 138 -4.10 1.75 -12.89
N ASP A 139 -3.26 1.12 -12.06
CA ASP A 139 -2.07 0.38 -12.53
C ASP A 139 -2.35 -0.60 -13.67
N ALA A 140 -3.45 -1.36 -13.59
CA ALA A 140 -3.81 -2.40 -14.57
C ALA A 140 -4.17 -1.86 -15.97
N VAL A 141 -4.52 -0.58 -16.07
CA VAL A 141 -4.85 0.11 -17.33
C VAL A 141 -3.75 1.09 -17.76
N VAL A 142 -2.87 1.51 -16.85
CA VAL A 142 -1.73 2.39 -17.16
C VAL A 142 -0.49 1.61 -17.58
N ASN A 143 -0.18 0.50 -16.89
CA ASN A 143 1.00 -0.30 -17.19
C ASN A 143 0.70 -1.26 -18.35
N ILE A 144 1.17 -0.90 -19.54
CA ILE A 144 1.03 -1.68 -20.79
C ILE A 144 1.60 -3.10 -20.65
N ASP A 145 2.62 -3.31 -19.82
CA ASP A 145 3.23 -4.64 -19.59
C ASP A 145 2.35 -5.57 -18.74
N THR A 146 1.19 -5.09 -18.26
CA THR A 146 0.26 -5.91 -17.48
C THR A 146 -0.27 -7.05 -18.34
N VAL A 147 -0.08 -8.29 -17.89
CA VAL A 147 -0.74 -9.45 -18.50
C VAL A 147 -2.26 -9.24 -18.49
N GLY A 148 -2.90 -9.30 -19.66
CA GLY A 148 -4.32 -8.99 -19.81
C GLY A 148 -4.64 -7.50 -19.89
N TRP A 149 -3.66 -6.62 -20.17
CA TRP A 149 -3.87 -5.17 -20.26
C TRP A 149 -5.05 -4.79 -21.17
N ARG A 150 -5.18 -5.45 -22.34
CA ARG A 150 -6.30 -5.19 -23.27
C ARG A 150 -7.66 -5.47 -22.64
N ASP A 151 -7.79 -6.56 -21.89
CA ASP A 151 -9.03 -6.91 -21.19
C ASP A 151 -9.39 -5.83 -20.15
N ASN A 152 -8.38 -5.22 -19.50
CA ASN A 152 -8.61 -4.11 -18.57
C ASN A 152 -9.06 -2.83 -19.29
N ILE A 153 -8.60 -2.57 -20.52
CA ILE A 153 -9.07 -1.44 -21.34
C ILE A 153 -10.53 -1.66 -21.80
N ASP A 154 -10.89 -2.89 -22.15
CA ASP A 154 -12.25 -3.23 -22.51
C ASP A 154 -13.19 -3.11 -21.27
N ALA A 155 -12.75 -3.59 -20.10
CA ALA A 155 -13.46 -3.40 -18.84
C ALA A 155 -13.60 -1.93 -18.43
N LEU A 156 -12.56 -1.11 -18.66
CA LEU A 156 -12.61 0.34 -18.44
C LEU A 156 -13.63 1.00 -19.36
N SER A 157 -13.72 0.55 -20.61
CA SER A 157 -14.72 1.04 -21.56
C SER A 157 -16.14 0.71 -21.08
N GLU A 158 -16.37 -0.52 -20.63
CA GLU A 158 -17.66 -0.98 -20.13
C GLU A 158 -18.11 -0.19 -18.89
N ILE A 159 -17.26 -0.08 -17.88
CA ILE A 159 -17.63 0.54 -16.59
C ILE A 159 -17.74 2.08 -16.66
N SER A 160 -17.02 2.73 -17.58
CA SER A 160 -17.13 4.18 -17.81
C SER A 160 -18.25 4.54 -18.78
N GLY A 161 -18.71 3.60 -19.62
CA GLY A 161 -19.63 3.86 -20.71
C GLY A 161 -19.00 4.62 -21.90
N ILE A 162 -17.68 4.79 -21.90
CA ILE A 162 -16.91 5.48 -22.95
C ILE A 162 -16.17 4.43 -23.78
N THR A 163 -16.34 4.45 -25.09
CA THR A 163 -15.59 3.52 -25.96
C THR A 163 -14.13 3.94 -26.05
N VAL A 164 -13.24 3.21 -25.36
CA VAL A 164 -11.81 3.51 -25.36
C VAL A 164 -11.14 2.95 -26.63
N GLY A 165 -10.97 3.81 -27.63
CA GLY A 165 -10.34 3.48 -28.92
C GLY A 165 -9.14 4.36 -29.28
N SER A 166 -8.86 5.38 -28.46
CA SER A 166 -7.78 6.35 -28.64
C SER A 166 -7.25 6.80 -27.29
N TYR A 167 -6.08 7.41 -27.27
CA TYR A 167 -5.54 8.01 -26.06
C TYR A 167 -6.48 9.07 -25.46
N GLY A 168 -7.13 9.89 -26.29
CA GLY A 168 -8.09 10.90 -25.80
C GLY A 168 -9.30 10.28 -25.08
N THR A 169 -9.91 9.25 -25.66
CA THR A 169 -11.04 8.53 -25.03
C THR A 169 -10.62 7.73 -23.81
N PHE A 170 -9.37 7.27 -23.76
CA PHE A 170 -8.78 6.65 -22.56
C PHE A 170 -8.66 7.63 -21.40
N ILE A 171 -8.16 8.85 -21.66
CA ILE A 171 -8.08 9.91 -20.64
C ILE A 171 -9.48 10.29 -20.13
N GLU A 172 -10.44 10.47 -21.04
CA GLU A 172 -11.84 10.76 -20.68
C GLU A 172 -12.45 9.67 -19.78
N ALA A 173 -12.18 8.40 -20.08
CA ALA A 173 -12.63 7.28 -19.26
C ALA A 173 -12.01 7.30 -17.86
N LEU A 174 -10.71 7.60 -17.74
CA LEU A 174 -10.05 7.71 -16.44
C LEU A 174 -10.62 8.87 -15.61
N GLU A 175 -10.83 10.04 -16.21
CA GLU A 175 -11.44 11.20 -15.54
C GLU A 175 -12.85 10.88 -15.06
N ASN A 176 -13.65 10.19 -15.88
CA ASN A 176 -14.97 9.69 -15.51
C ASN A 176 -14.90 8.77 -14.28
N ARG A 177 -13.98 7.79 -14.29
CA ARG A 177 -13.84 6.86 -13.16
C ARG A 177 -13.35 7.54 -11.89
N ARG A 178 -12.40 8.48 -11.99
CA ARG A 178 -11.96 9.30 -10.84
C ARG A 178 -13.10 10.10 -10.24
N ALA A 179 -13.96 10.70 -11.07
CA ALA A 179 -15.15 11.41 -10.60
C ALA A 179 -16.12 10.48 -9.85
N PHE A 180 -16.34 9.25 -10.34
CA PHE A 180 -17.13 8.24 -9.63
C PHE A 180 -16.50 7.87 -8.28
N PHE A 181 -15.20 7.60 -8.23
CA PHE A 181 -14.48 7.29 -6.99
C PHE A 181 -14.60 8.42 -5.96
N LYS A 182 -14.47 9.68 -6.39
CA LYS A 182 -14.71 10.85 -5.55
C LYS A 182 -16.13 10.90 -5.02
N SER A 183 -17.13 10.62 -5.85
CA SER A 183 -18.52 10.52 -5.39
C SER A 183 -18.69 9.43 -4.33
N MET A 184 -17.87 8.37 -4.41
CA MET A 184 -17.74 7.28 -3.43
C MET A 184 -16.81 7.60 -2.25
N GLY A 185 -16.35 8.86 -2.13
CA GLY A 185 -15.63 9.37 -0.97
C GLY A 185 -14.12 9.23 -1.03
N ALA A 186 -13.58 8.78 -2.17
CA ALA A 186 -12.15 8.75 -2.40
C ALA A 186 -11.55 10.15 -2.21
N THR A 187 -10.41 10.20 -1.51
CA THR A 187 -9.60 11.41 -1.37
C THR A 187 -8.20 11.24 -1.93
N ALA A 188 -7.83 10.02 -2.35
CA ALA A 188 -6.51 9.71 -2.87
C ALA A 188 -6.55 8.74 -4.07
N THR A 189 -5.46 8.74 -4.81
CA THR A 189 -5.09 7.77 -5.83
C THR A 189 -3.81 7.05 -5.40
N ASP A 190 -3.60 5.86 -5.93
CA ASP A 190 -2.39 5.07 -5.70
C ASP A 190 -1.81 4.59 -7.02
N HIS A 191 -0.50 4.70 -7.16
CA HIS A 191 0.23 4.35 -8.38
C HIS A 191 1.44 3.52 -8.00
N ALA A 192 1.50 2.26 -8.44
CA ALA A 192 2.75 1.51 -8.43
C ALA A 192 3.41 1.55 -9.80
N ALA A 193 4.69 1.85 -9.79
CA ALA A 193 5.55 1.82 -10.97
C ALA A 193 6.85 1.09 -10.65
N LEU A 194 7.57 0.62 -11.67
CA LEU A 194 8.89 0.05 -11.43
C LEU A 194 9.90 1.15 -11.03
N THR A 195 9.80 2.31 -11.66
CA THR A 195 10.61 3.50 -11.40
C THR A 195 9.69 4.73 -11.29
N PRO A 196 10.12 5.81 -10.61
CA PRO A 196 9.37 7.06 -10.57
C PRO A 196 9.65 7.93 -11.81
N TYR A 197 10.03 7.33 -12.94
CA TYR A 197 10.33 8.05 -14.17
C TYR A 197 9.09 8.80 -14.67
N THR A 198 9.24 10.08 -14.94
CA THR A 198 8.19 10.95 -15.47
C THR A 198 8.71 11.69 -16.69
N ALA A 199 7.89 11.78 -17.73
CA ALA A 199 8.20 12.57 -18.91
C ALA A 199 6.91 12.87 -19.68
N PRO A 200 6.66 14.12 -20.10
CA PRO A 200 5.50 14.41 -20.92
C PRO A 200 5.71 13.91 -22.35
N LEU A 201 4.67 13.31 -22.92
CA LEU A 201 4.53 13.05 -24.34
C LEU A 201 3.56 14.06 -24.95
N SER A 202 3.72 14.36 -26.24
CA SER A 202 2.65 15.03 -26.98
C SER A 202 1.46 14.08 -27.12
N GLU A 203 0.25 14.62 -27.25
CA GLU A 203 -0.96 13.80 -27.48
C GLU A 203 -0.79 12.84 -28.68
N GLN A 204 -0.13 13.29 -29.74
CA GLN A 204 0.15 12.46 -30.92
C GLN A 204 1.11 11.30 -30.60
N ALA A 205 2.14 11.53 -29.79
CA ALA A 205 3.08 10.49 -29.40
C ALA A 205 2.43 9.48 -28.43
N ALA A 206 1.66 9.97 -27.46
CA ALA A 206 0.90 9.14 -26.53
C ALA A 206 -0.13 8.27 -27.25
N ASP A 207 -0.89 8.84 -28.21
CA ASP A 207 -1.83 8.08 -29.03
C ASP A 207 -1.12 7.04 -29.91
N ALA A 208 0.03 7.39 -30.51
CA ALA A 208 0.79 6.43 -31.30
C ALA A 208 1.25 5.21 -30.48
N ILE A 209 1.72 5.42 -29.24
CA ILE A 209 2.03 4.32 -28.30
C ILE A 209 0.78 3.53 -27.96
N PHE A 210 -0.31 4.22 -27.60
CA PHE A 210 -1.58 3.59 -27.24
C PHE A 210 -2.10 2.69 -28.36
N GLN A 211 -2.09 3.16 -29.61
CA GLN A 211 -2.50 2.37 -30.78
C GLN A 211 -1.64 1.13 -31.01
N ARG A 212 -0.32 1.21 -30.76
CA ARG A 212 0.55 0.02 -30.80
C ARG A 212 0.19 -0.95 -29.68
N ALA A 213 -0.07 -0.45 -28.47
CA ALA A 213 -0.47 -1.27 -27.33
C ALA A 213 -1.81 -2.00 -27.60
N LEU A 214 -2.80 -1.33 -28.17
CA LEU A 214 -4.08 -1.95 -28.56
C LEU A 214 -3.93 -3.09 -29.57
N LYS A 215 -2.85 -3.09 -30.37
CA LYS A 215 -2.51 -4.14 -31.35
C LYS A 215 -1.59 -5.22 -30.78
N GLY A 216 -1.11 -5.07 -29.55
CA GLY A 216 -0.09 -5.95 -28.96
C GLY A 216 1.31 -5.74 -29.56
N GLU A 217 1.58 -4.56 -30.13
CA GLU A 217 2.83 -4.20 -30.82
C GLU A 217 3.69 -3.21 -30.02
N ALA A 218 3.29 -2.85 -28.79
CA ALA A 218 4.06 -1.94 -27.94
C ALA A 218 5.35 -2.59 -27.46
N SER A 219 6.43 -1.82 -27.47
CA SER A 219 7.73 -2.24 -26.92
C SER A 219 7.84 -1.96 -25.41
N ALA A 220 8.87 -2.49 -24.76
CA ALA A 220 9.17 -2.16 -23.37
C ALA A 220 9.50 -0.66 -23.18
N ASP A 221 10.08 -0.01 -24.20
CA ASP A 221 10.33 1.42 -24.20
C ASP A 221 9.03 2.22 -24.32
N ASP A 222 8.09 1.76 -25.16
CA ASP A 222 6.74 2.31 -25.23
C ASP A 222 6.02 2.24 -23.87
N ALA A 223 6.09 1.08 -23.20
CA ALA A 223 5.50 0.89 -21.88
C ALA A 223 6.10 1.82 -20.81
N ALA A 224 7.42 1.98 -20.80
CA ALA A 224 8.12 2.87 -19.88
C ALA A 224 7.76 4.34 -20.13
N GLN A 225 7.80 4.80 -21.38
CA GLN A 225 7.45 6.18 -21.74
C GLN A 225 5.97 6.49 -21.46
N PHE A 226 5.07 5.56 -21.80
CA PHE A 226 3.64 5.74 -21.54
C PHE A 226 3.34 5.78 -20.03
N THR A 227 3.96 4.89 -19.24
CA THR A 227 3.81 4.92 -17.77
C THR A 227 4.30 6.25 -17.19
N GLY A 228 5.46 6.74 -17.62
CA GLY A 228 6.00 8.02 -17.17
C GLY A 228 5.16 9.23 -17.59
N HIS A 229 4.54 9.17 -18.77
CA HIS A 229 3.57 10.17 -19.22
C HIS A 229 2.26 10.10 -18.42
N MET A 230 1.76 8.90 -18.13
CA MET A 230 0.54 8.74 -17.35
C MET A 230 0.71 9.21 -15.91
N LEU A 231 1.90 9.14 -15.31
CA LEU A 231 2.16 9.79 -14.02
C LEU A 231 2.03 11.33 -14.10
N MET A 232 2.42 11.95 -15.22
CA MET A 232 2.17 13.38 -15.47
C MET A 232 0.67 13.69 -15.56
N GLU A 233 -0.09 12.86 -16.28
CA GLU A 233 -1.55 13.00 -16.40
C GLU A 233 -2.27 12.81 -15.07
N MET A 234 -1.85 11.84 -14.25
CA MET A 234 -2.43 11.63 -12.91
C MET A 234 -2.18 12.83 -12.00
N ALA A 235 -1.02 13.49 -12.11
CA ALA A 235 -0.74 14.74 -11.39
C ALA A 235 -1.62 15.89 -11.89
N ARG A 236 -1.78 16.04 -13.21
CA ARG A 236 -2.71 17.04 -13.81
C ARG A 236 -4.14 16.84 -13.30
N MET A 237 -4.67 15.62 -13.41
CA MET A 237 -6.01 15.29 -12.94
C MET A 237 -6.16 15.55 -11.44
N SER A 238 -5.12 15.27 -10.64
CA SER A 238 -5.12 15.50 -9.19
C SER A 238 -5.13 16.98 -8.82
N ILE A 239 -4.56 17.86 -9.66
CA ILE A 239 -4.68 19.32 -9.51
C ILE A 239 -6.12 19.77 -9.78
N GLU A 240 -6.78 19.18 -10.77
CA GLU A 240 -8.14 19.54 -11.20
C GLU A 240 -9.21 19.02 -10.25
N ASP A 241 -9.08 17.76 -9.82
CA ASP A 241 -10.06 17.09 -8.98
C ASP A 241 -9.70 17.10 -7.48
N GLY A 242 -8.47 17.46 -7.12
CA GLY A 242 -8.02 17.55 -5.74
C GLY A 242 -7.78 16.21 -5.04
N LEU A 243 -7.74 15.08 -5.75
CA LEU A 243 -7.28 13.81 -5.17
C LEU A 243 -5.79 13.89 -4.82
N VAL A 244 -5.41 13.29 -3.70
CA VAL A 244 -4.01 13.13 -3.29
C VAL A 244 -3.37 12.02 -4.13
N MET A 245 -2.21 12.27 -4.73
CA MET A 245 -1.51 11.29 -5.55
C MET A 245 -0.46 10.56 -4.72
N GLN A 246 -0.56 9.23 -4.60
CA GLN A 246 0.47 8.41 -3.95
C GLN A 246 1.30 7.68 -5.01
N LEU A 247 2.63 7.68 -4.86
CA LEU A 247 3.55 6.98 -5.76
C LEU A 247 4.38 5.96 -4.98
N HIS A 248 4.23 4.69 -5.34
CA HIS A 248 4.91 3.52 -4.77
C HIS A 248 5.84 2.83 -5.79
N PRO A 249 7.05 3.36 -6.03
CA PRO A 249 7.99 2.81 -6.99
C PRO A 249 8.97 1.80 -6.37
N GLY A 250 9.73 1.11 -7.21
CA GLY A 250 10.94 0.39 -6.76
C GLY A 250 10.75 -1.08 -6.38
N SER A 251 9.61 -1.69 -6.72
CA SER A 251 9.40 -3.13 -6.53
C SER A 251 9.62 -3.89 -7.84
N ARG A 252 10.64 -4.75 -7.89
CA ARG A 252 10.79 -5.76 -8.95
C ARG A 252 9.90 -6.94 -8.61
N ARG A 253 8.67 -6.89 -9.15
CA ARG A 253 7.64 -7.89 -8.90
C ARG A 253 7.93 -9.22 -9.59
N ASP A 254 7.37 -10.28 -9.03
CA ASP A 254 7.38 -11.63 -9.62
C ASP A 254 8.80 -12.17 -9.90
N HIS A 255 9.78 -11.85 -9.04
CA HIS A 255 11.20 -12.16 -9.25
C HIS A 255 11.49 -13.67 -9.33
N ASN A 256 10.69 -14.50 -8.66
CA ASN A 256 10.78 -15.95 -8.77
C ASN A 256 9.83 -16.46 -9.87
N GLN A 257 10.34 -16.54 -11.10
CA GLN A 257 9.57 -16.94 -12.29
C GLN A 257 8.85 -18.28 -12.11
N SER A 258 9.53 -19.29 -11.56
CA SER A 258 8.93 -20.62 -11.35
C SER A 258 7.76 -20.59 -10.37
N LEU A 259 7.81 -19.69 -9.38
CA LEU A 259 6.74 -19.48 -8.42
C LEU A 259 5.57 -18.73 -9.08
N PHE A 260 5.88 -17.67 -9.83
CA PHE A 260 4.89 -16.87 -10.56
C PHE A 260 4.08 -17.70 -11.56
N GLU A 261 4.74 -18.56 -12.34
CA GLU A 261 4.08 -19.45 -13.29
C GLU A 261 3.07 -20.38 -12.60
N ARG A 262 3.38 -20.80 -11.38
CA ARG A 262 2.62 -21.80 -10.63
C ARG A 262 1.53 -21.23 -9.72
N PHE A 263 1.77 -20.06 -9.12
CA PHE A 263 0.91 -19.46 -8.09
C PHE A 263 0.41 -18.05 -8.44
N GLY A 264 1.04 -17.36 -9.40
CA GLY A 264 0.69 -16.01 -9.80
C GLY A 264 1.38 -14.91 -8.97
N LYS A 265 0.76 -13.73 -8.97
CA LYS A 265 1.25 -12.51 -8.32
C LYS A 265 1.11 -12.57 -6.79
N ASP A 266 1.76 -11.64 -6.09
CA ASP A 266 1.65 -11.43 -4.64
C ASP A 266 2.09 -12.64 -3.79
N MET A 267 2.99 -13.48 -4.32
CA MET A 267 3.48 -14.69 -3.64
C MET A 267 4.77 -14.44 -2.83
N GLY A 268 4.96 -13.21 -2.35
CA GLY A 268 6.11 -12.82 -1.52
C GLY A 268 7.46 -12.83 -2.27
N ALA A 269 7.44 -12.80 -3.59
CA ALA A 269 8.62 -12.80 -4.47
C ALA A 269 8.88 -11.43 -5.13
N ASP A 270 8.42 -10.36 -4.49
CA ASP A 270 8.58 -8.99 -4.95
C ASP A 270 9.76 -8.36 -4.20
N ILE A 271 10.81 -7.97 -4.93
CA ILE A 271 12.10 -7.59 -4.35
C ILE A 271 12.37 -6.09 -4.59
N PRO A 272 12.73 -5.32 -3.55
CA PRO A 272 13.19 -3.95 -3.70
C PRO A 272 14.34 -3.81 -4.68
N GLN A 273 14.35 -2.71 -5.44
CA GLN A 273 15.50 -2.29 -6.24
C GLN A 273 15.92 -0.86 -5.90
N ALA A 274 17.17 -0.53 -6.20
CA ALA A 274 17.67 0.83 -6.10
C ALA A 274 16.77 1.77 -6.91
N THR A 275 16.33 2.87 -6.29
CA THR A 275 15.35 3.77 -6.87
C THR A 275 15.88 5.20 -6.85
N GLU A 276 15.84 5.86 -8.00
CA GLU A 276 16.31 7.23 -8.20
C GLU A 276 15.11 8.14 -8.43
N TYR A 277 15.02 9.24 -7.68
CA TYR A 277 13.93 10.21 -7.69
C TYR A 277 14.35 11.55 -8.28
N THR A 278 15.60 11.99 -8.03
CA THR A 278 16.05 13.35 -8.35
C THR A 278 15.87 13.72 -9.83
N ASN A 279 16.31 12.84 -10.73
CA ASN A 279 16.21 13.06 -12.17
C ASN A 279 14.87 12.55 -12.70
N ASN A 280 14.43 11.38 -12.23
CA ASN A 280 13.22 10.74 -12.71
C ASN A 280 11.93 11.57 -12.46
N LEU A 281 11.85 12.29 -11.34
CA LEU A 281 10.71 13.16 -11.01
C LEU A 281 10.86 14.60 -11.51
N GLN A 282 12.04 14.98 -12.02
CA GLN A 282 12.30 16.37 -12.40
C GLN A 282 11.26 16.92 -13.39
N PRO A 283 10.82 16.20 -14.44
CA PRO A 283 9.80 16.72 -15.35
C PRO A 283 8.46 17.01 -14.67
N LEU A 284 7.98 16.10 -13.80
CA LEU A 284 6.75 16.30 -13.03
C LEU A 284 6.88 17.47 -12.06
N LEU A 285 7.98 17.56 -11.33
CA LEU A 285 8.21 18.62 -10.35
C LEU A 285 8.41 19.99 -11.01
N ASN A 286 9.02 20.06 -12.18
CA ASN A 286 9.10 21.30 -12.96
C ASN A 286 7.73 21.75 -13.48
N ALA A 287 6.85 20.82 -13.85
CA ALA A 287 5.52 21.15 -14.35
C ALA A 287 4.54 21.53 -13.22
N TYR A 288 4.59 20.81 -12.09
CA TYR A 288 3.53 20.82 -11.08
C TYR A 288 4.02 20.96 -9.62
N GLY A 289 5.33 20.87 -9.36
CA GLY A 289 5.87 20.78 -8.00
C GLY A 289 5.64 22.03 -7.13
N THR A 290 5.37 23.18 -7.74
CA THR A 290 5.05 24.44 -7.06
C THR A 290 3.55 24.77 -7.02
N ASP A 291 2.69 23.93 -7.62
CA ASP A 291 1.25 24.13 -7.58
C ASP A 291 0.69 23.68 -6.22
N PRO A 292 0.10 24.59 -5.42
CA PRO A 292 -0.39 24.25 -4.08
C PRO A 292 -1.62 23.33 -4.10
N ARG A 293 -2.21 23.06 -5.26
CA ARG A 293 -3.36 22.15 -5.42
C ARG A 293 -2.92 20.69 -5.52
N LEU A 294 -1.68 20.42 -5.95
CA LEU A 294 -1.13 19.08 -5.99
C LEU A 294 -0.67 18.66 -4.59
N THR A 295 -1.01 17.44 -4.20
CA THR A 295 -0.40 16.76 -3.06
C THR A 295 0.11 15.41 -3.55
N LEU A 296 1.43 15.30 -3.73
CA LEU A 296 2.14 14.10 -4.17
C LEU A 296 2.86 13.47 -2.97
N ILE A 297 2.46 12.27 -2.60
CA ILE A 297 3.09 11.48 -1.54
C ILE A 297 4.05 10.48 -2.18
N LEU A 298 5.33 10.58 -1.83
CA LEU A 298 6.34 9.62 -2.26
C LEU A 298 6.59 8.57 -1.19
N PHE A 299 6.56 7.30 -1.62
CA PHE A 299 7.03 6.15 -0.87
C PHE A 299 8.29 5.58 -1.50
N THR A 300 9.02 4.73 -0.78
CA THR A 300 10.25 4.11 -1.30
C THR A 300 10.46 2.71 -0.75
N LEU A 301 11.12 1.88 -1.56
CA LEU A 301 11.74 0.61 -1.12
C LEU A 301 13.28 0.70 -1.05
N ASP A 302 13.83 1.90 -1.06
CA ASP A 302 15.27 2.15 -0.99
C ASP A 302 15.56 3.18 0.11
N GLU A 303 15.91 2.73 1.32
CA GLU A 303 16.20 3.63 2.45
C GLU A 303 17.37 4.59 2.16
N THR A 304 18.27 4.26 1.22
CA THR A 304 19.38 5.15 0.84
C THR A 304 18.90 6.44 0.16
N SER A 305 17.66 6.44 -0.33
CA SER A 305 17.02 7.63 -0.92
C SER A 305 16.49 8.61 0.12
N TYR A 306 16.30 8.21 1.39
CA TYR A 306 15.67 9.07 2.42
C TYR A 306 16.39 10.41 2.59
N SER A 307 17.65 10.38 3.03
CA SER A 307 18.44 11.60 3.27
C SER A 307 19.04 12.18 1.99
N ARG A 308 19.28 11.33 0.98
CA ARG A 308 19.96 11.70 -0.26
C ARG A 308 19.05 12.43 -1.24
N GLU A 309 17.79 12.04 -1.36
CA GLU A 309 16.88 12.55 -2.39
C GLU A 309 15.51 12.95 -1.84
N LEU A 310 14.82 12.05 -1.14
CA LEU A 310 13.43 12.23 -0.73
C LEU A 310 13.26 13.42 0.22
N ALA A 311 14.05 13.48 1.30
CA ALA A 311 13.95 14.55 2.28
C ALA A 311 14.35 15.92 1.70
N PRO A 312 15.44 16.06 0.92
CA PRO A 312 15.72 17.30 0.19
C PRO A 312 14.62 17.74 -0.77
N LEU A 313 14.02 16.81 -1.53
CA LEU A 313 12.93 17.12 -2.46
C LEU A 313 11.67 17.58 -1.70
N ALA A 314 11.28 16.86 -0.65
CA ALA A 314 10.10 17.18 0.17
C ALA A 314 10.28 18.46 1.00
N GLY A 315 11.51 18.76 1.43
CA GLY A 315 11.85 20.00 2.11
C GLY A 315 11.84 21.23 1.18
N HIS A 316 11.72 21.04 -0.13
CA HIS A 316 11.75 22.13 -1.13
C HIS A 316 10.42 22.32 -1.86
N TYR A 317 9.83 21.27 -2.43
CA TYR A 317 8.66 21.38 -3.31
C TYR A 317 7.34 21.42 -2.52
N PRO A 318 6.53 22.49 -2.62
CA PRO A 318 5.27 22.62 -1.89
C PRO A 318 4.28 21.46 -2.09
N ALA A 319 4.27 20.88 -3.29
CA ALA A 319 3.38 19.78 -3.63
C ALA A 319 3.78 18.43 -3.00
N LEU A 320 5.03 18.27 -2.55
CA LEU A 320 5.61 16.97 -2.23
C LEU A 320 5.53 16.66 -0.73
N ARG A 321 5.15 15.43 -0.40
CA ARG A 321 5.15 14.86 0.96
C ARG A 321 5.79 13.48 0.95
N LEU A 322 6.22 13.01 2.13
CA LEU A 322 6.81 11.69 2.30
C LEU A 322 5.88 10.76 3.07
N GLY A 323 5.59 9.62 2.46
CA GLY A 323 4.90 8.52 3.12
C GLY A 323 5.75 7.90 4.24
N PRO A 324 5.14 7.12 5.15
CA PRO A 324 5.88 6.32 6.13
C PRO A 324 6.75 5.25 5.44
N PRO A 325 7.65 4.59 6.22
CA PRO A 325 8.39 3.42 5.74
C PRO A 325 7.46 2.33 5.21
N TRP A 326 7.75 1.87 4.01
CA TRP A 326 6.85 0.99 3.28
C TRP A 326 7.33 -0.46 3.25
N TRP A 327 6.38 -1.39 3.29
CA TRP A 327 6.55 -2.83 3.06
C TRP A 327 7.57 -3.50 3.99
N PHE A 328 8.83 -3.66 3.56
CA PHE A 328 9.87 -4.30 4.35
C PHE A 328 10.40 -3.36 5.45
N PHE A 329 10.20 -2.06 5.28
CA PHE A 329 10.64 -1.03 6.19
C PHE A 329 9.55 -0.61 7.19
N ASP A 330 8.29 -1.05 7.01
CA ASP A 330 7.24 -1.01 8.05
C ASP A 330 7.62 -1.98 9.19
N SER A 331 8.54 -1.51 10.02
CA SER A 331 9.21 -2.27 11.07
C SER A 331 9.82 -1.29 12.07
N TRP A 332 10.11 -1.76 13.28
CA TRP A 332 10.73 -0.92 14.32
C TRP A 332 12.00 -0.20 13.81
N ASN A 333 12.94 -0.95 13.20
CA ASN A 333 14.20 -0.36 12.73
C ASN A 333 13.99 0.55 11.50
N GLY A 334 13.09 0.19 10.58
CA GLY A 334 12.81 1.04 9.42
C GLY A 334 12.14 2.36 9.82
N MET A 335 11.28 2.35 10.85
CA MET A 335 10.72 3.56 11.46
C MET A 335 11.79 4.42 12.12
N GLU A 336 12.71 3.82 12.88
CA GLU A 336 13.84 4.53 13.48
C GLU A 336 14.75 5.17 12.40
N HIS A 337 15.12 4.40 11.37
CA HIS A 337 15.91 4.91 10.25
C HIS A 337 15.22 6.07 9.53
N TYR A 338 13.90 5.97 9.32
CA TYR A 338 13.11 7.01 8.68
C TYR A 338 13.13 8.31 9.49
N PHE A 339 12.82 8.25 10.79
CA PHE A 339 12.83 9.46 11.62
C PHE A 339 14.22 10.12 11.64
N ASN A 340 15.28 9.31 11.74
CA ASN A 340 16.66 9.82 11.79
C ASN A 340 17.19 10.36 10.45
N GLN A 341 16.70 9.86 9.31
CA GLN A 341 17.21 10.25 7.99
C GLN A 341 16.33 11.25 7.24
N VAL A 342 15.05 11.35 7.60
CA VAL A 342 14.07 12.20 6.90
C VAL A 342 13.88 13.53 7.61
N ILE A 343 13.70 13.53 8.93
CA ILE A 343 13.13 14.67 9.65
C ILE A 343 14.08 15.87 9.67
N GLU A 344 15.39 15.67 9.73
CA GLU A 344 16.37 16.78 9.78
C GLU A 344 16.29 17.71 8.55
N THR A 345 15.96 17.17 7.36
CA THR A 345 15.86 17.98 6.13
C THR A 345 14.40 18.28 5.76
N ALA A 346 13.52 17.27 5.78
CA ALA A 346 12.13 17.47 5.37
C ALA A 346 11.31 18.21 6.44
N GLY A 347 11.64 18.03 7.71
CA GLY A 347 10.77 18.40 8.82
C GLY A 347 9.54 17.48 8.94
N LEU A 348 8.94 17.46 10.13
CA LEU A 348 7.80 16.59 10.44
C LEU A 348 6.59 16.84 9.52
N TYR A 349 6.29 18.10 9.26
CA TYR A 349 5.07 18.53 8.55
C TYR A 349 5.12 18.32 7.03
N ASN A 350 6.25 17.85 6.49
CA ASN A 350 6.35 17.34 5.13
C ASN A 350 6.19 15.80 5.05
N THR A 351 5.89 15.15 6.17
CA THR A 351 5.51 13.73 6.22
C THR A 351 3.99 13.56 6.35
N THR A 352 3.48 12.34 6.16
CA THR A 352 2.03 12.09 6.08
C THR A 352 1.46 11.29 7.25
N GLY A 353 2.25 11.05 8.31
CA GLY A 353 1.87 10.13 9.38
C GLY A 353 2.07 8.67 8.97
N PHE A 354 1.11 7.80 9.26
CA PHE A 354 1.24 6.35 9.04
C PHE A 354 -0.01 5.71 8.42
N ASN A 355 0.23 4.71 7.58
CA ASN A 355 -0.74 3.78 7.04
C ASN A 355 -0.21 2.35 7.18
N ASP A 356 -1.10 1.39 7.43
CA ASP A 356 -0.74 -0.01 7.71
C ASP A 356 -0.44 -0.86 6.46
N ASP A 357 -0.95 -0.46 5.29
CA ASP A 357 -0.81 -1.15 3.99
C ASP A 357 -1.00 -2.68 4.10
N THR A 358 -2.05 -3.13 4.81
CA THR A 358 -2.24 -4.56 5.09
C THR A 358 -3.58 -5.12 4.62
N ARG A 359 -3.55 -6.39 4.18
CA ARG A 359 -4.75 -7.23 4.02
C ARG A 359 -5.16 -7.92 5.33
N ALA A 360 -4.30 -7.93 6.34
CA ALA A 360 -4.52 -8.62 7.60
C ALA A 360 -5.28 -7.73 8.59
N TYR A 361 -6.61 -7.77 8.54
CA TYR A 361 -7.48 -6.90 9.33
C TYR A 361 -7.20 -6.89 10.86
N PRO A 362 -6.94 -8.02 11.54
CA PRO A 362 -6.55 -8.01 12.95
C PRO A 362 -5.20 -7.32 13.24
N SER A 363 -4.33 -7.20 12.25
CA SER A 363 -3.00 -6.57 12.40
C SER A 363 -3.05 -5.04 12.38
N ILE A 364 -4.16 -4.42 11.92
CA ILE A 364 -4.31 -2.95 11.86
C ILE A 364 -3.97 -2.28 13.21
N PRO A 365 -4.61 -2.63 14.35
CA PRO A 365 -4.28 -2.01 15.64
C PRO A 365 -2.82 -2.27 16.06
N ALA A 366 -2.28 -3.46 15.78
CA ALA A 366 -0.89 -3.81 16.13
C ALA A 366 0.15 -2.98 15.35
N ARG A 367 -0.10 -2.73 14.06
CA ARG A 367 0.76 -1.89 13.21
C ARG A 367 0.72 -0.43 13.63
N HIS A 368 -0.48 0.12 13.86
CA HIS A 368 -0.63 1.49 14.37
C HIS A 368 -0.01 1.66 15.77
N ASP A 369 -0.12 0.68 16.67
CA ASP A 369 0.55 0.71 17.98
C ASP A 369 2.08 0.71 17.84
N MET A 370 2.64 -0.11 16.93
CA MET A 370 4.07 -0.12 16.65
C MET A 370 4.58 1.24 16.16
N TRP A 371 3.88 1.87 15.21
CA TRP A 371 4.20 3.23 14.74
C TRP A 371 4.18 4.24 15.88
N ARG A 372 3.09 4.26 16.67
CA ARG A 372 2.93 5.18 17.80
C ARG A 372 4.07 5.02 18.82
N ARG A 373 4.47 3.79 19.13
CA ARG A 373 5.57 3.49 20.04
C ARG A 373 6.93 3.92 19.48
N ALA A 374 7.19 3.63 18.20
CA ALA A 374 8.42 4.05 17.55
C ALA A 374 8.54 5.58 17.51
N ALA A 375 7.45 6.27 17.17
CA ALA A 375 7.36 7.73 17.16
C ALA A 375 7.67 8.34 18.54
N VAL A 376 6.98 7.91 19.60
CA VAL A 376 7.23 8.47 20.95
C VAL A 376 8.59 8.08 21.51
N ASN A 377 9.15 6.93 21.11
CA ASN A 377 10.50 6.54 21.48
C ASN A 377 11.54 7.48 20.85
N TRP A 378 11.39 7.81 19.57
CA TRP A 378 12.24 8.80 18.89
C TRP A 378 12.10 10.20 19.51
N LEU A 379 10.87 10.67 19.76
CA LEU A 379 10.63 11.95 20.43
C LEU A 379 11.26 12.01 21.83
N ALA A 380 11.16 10.92 22.60
CA ALA A 380 11.77 10.85 23.92
C ALA A 380 13.30 10.98 23.87
N ASP A 381 13.97 10.39 22.87
CA ASP A 381 15.41 10.56 22.68
C ASP A 381 15.79 12.02 22.38
N LEU A 382 15.00 12.73 21.55
CA LEU A 382 15.20 14.16 21.29
C LEU A 382 15.04 15.00 22.56
N VAL A 383 14.03 14.71 23.38
CA VAL A 383 13.80 15.41 24.65
C VAL A 383 14.95 15.18 25.62
N VAL A 384 15.38 13.92 25.81
CA VAL A 384 16.48 13.56 26.71
C VAL A 384 17.80 14.21 26.28
N ARG A 385 18.01 14.42 24.97
CA ARG A 385 19.19 15.13 24.42
C ARG A 385 19.09 16.65 24.47
N GLY A 386 17.95 17.20 24.89
CA GLY A 386 17.71 18.66 24.91
C GLY A 386 17.56 19.27 23.51
N MET A 387 17.17 18.46 22.51
CA MET A 387 16.91 18.91 21.14
C MET A 387 15.47 19.37 20.93
N LEU A 388 14.56 18.96 21.81
CA LEU A 388 13.13 19.24 21.77
C LEU A 388 12.62 19.36 23.21
N ASP A 389 11.65 20.23 23.49
CA ASP A 389 11.00 20.26 24.80
C ASP A 389 9.80 19.29 24.88
N GLU A 390 9.33 19.00 26.10
CA GLU A 390 8.24 18.05 26.32
C GLU A 390 6.90 18.51 25.72
N TYR A 391 6.66 19.81 25.62
CA TYR A 391 5.41 20.35 25.08
C TYR A 391 5.37 20.12 23.57
N ASP A 392 6.42 20.51 22.86
CA ASP A 392 6.54 20.29 21.41
C ASP A 392 6.54 18.79 21.08
N ALA A 393 7.19 17.95 21.90
CA ALA A 393 7.15 16.50 21.75
C ALA A 393 5.72 15.93 21.86
N ALA A 394 4.91 16.42 22.81
CA ALA A 394 3.53 15.98 22.97
C ALA A 394 2.64 16.40 21.78
N GLU A 395 2.86 17.60 21.23
CA GLU A 395 2.20 18.05 20.01
C GLU A 395 2.59 17.16 18.81
N MET A 396 3.89 16.96 18.59
CA MET A 396 4.42 16.12 17.51
C MET A 396 3.92 14.66 17.61
N ALA A 397 3.77 14.10 18.82
CA ALA A 397 3.22 12.77 19.01
C ALA A 397 1.76 12.66 18.52
N THR A 398 0.95 13.69 18.80
CA THR A 398 -0.44 13.76 18.33
C THR A 398 -0.49 13.89 16.81
N GLU A 399 0.42 14.69 16.24
CA GLU A 399 0.55 14.88 14.81
C GLU A 399 0.92 13.58 14.08
N LEU A 400 1.91 12.85 14.58
CA LEU A 400 2.34 11.54 14.05
C LEU A 400 1.25 10.46 14.16
N ALA A 401 0.43 10.50 15.21
CA ALA A 401 -0.60 9.50 15.44
C ALA A 401 -1.91 9.77 14.69
N TYR A 402 -2.18 11.02 14.30
CA TYR A 402 -3.50 11.44 13.81
C TYR A 402 -3.46 12.64 12.84
N GLY A 403 -2.90 13.77 13.29
CA GLY A 403 -3.06 15.06 12.61
C GLY A 403 -2.48 15.11 11.20
N LEU A 404 -1.28 14.55 10.98
CA LEU A 404 -0.62 14.55 9.67
C LEU A 404 -1.41 13.76 8.63
N ALA A 405 -1.89 12.57 8.99
CA ALA A 405 -2.68 11.73 8.09
C ALA A 405 -3.99 12.43 7.73
N LYS A 406 -4.71 12.96 8.72
CA LYS A 406 -5.99 13.64 8.50
C LYS A 406 -5.87 14.84 7.57
N ARG A 407 -4.86 15.69 7.78
CA ARG A 407 -4.60 16.85 6.93
C ARG A 407 -4.16 16.47 5.52
N THR A 408 -3.21 15.54 5.41
CA THR A 408 -2.65 15.15 4.10
C THR A 408 -3.72 14.51 3.22
N TYR A 409 -4.49 13.58 3.77
CA TYR A 409 -5.51 12.82 3.04
C TYR A 409 -6.88 13.50 2.97
N LYS A 410 -7.02 14.74 3.46
CA LYS A 410 -8.25 15.55 3.39
C LYS A 410 -9.46 14.83 4.00
N LEU A 411 -9.27 14.22 5.17
CA LEU A 411 -10.25 13.36 5.85
C LEU A 411 -11.13 14.09 6.88
#